data_AF-A0A9E6BT69-F1
#
_entry.id   AF-A0A9E6BT69-F1
#
_cell.length_a   1.000
_cell.length_b   1.000
_cell.length_c   1.000
_cell.angle_alpha   90.00
_cell.angle_beta   90.00
_cell.angle_gamma   90.00
#
_symmetry.space_group_name_H-M   'P 1'
#
loop_
_entity.id
_entity.type
_entity.pdbx_description
1 polymer ?
#
loop_
_entity_poly.entity_id
_entity_poly.type
_entity_poly.pdbx_seq_one_letter_code
_entity_poly.pdbx_strand_id
1 'polypeptide(L)'
;MHPCQRRLLWSSMVVAWALGASASGQDVTYQYDALGRLISVDHATGENLDYAYDPAGNRTTVTTSGLLAKFSVDDVAAEEGGNLTFTVTRSASLDGTVTVDYATTASGTAAASDFTAASGVLSFAPNETSKAVVIASVEDTLLEANETFSLVLSNPSAGAEVIDGDGLGTINDDDVAPSFSINNVSVSEGGALGFTVTRAGDISLANNVNYATSNGTAGGADYIAASGTLSFTANQTTKPVSVSSIEDALYEPGETVNVTLSAATGGATISDNLGVGTITNDDAPPAFSVNNVSISEGGNLTFTVTKSGSTSQTHNVNYTTANGTAAAGSDYTSKSGTLTFTASQTTQSVTVATIEDAIHELGETVYLNLSSATGNATISDSQGVGTINNDDAAPSFSINNVSVSEGGTLSFTVSKSGATSKTHNINYATANGTAGTTDYTAKSGTLSFSSSQTSKTVSVVTIEDTIYEANETLYLNLSAATNSATISDSQGVGTINNDDPNIVYVRNAAGVLQAGYTQSTVYVWQLGGYLHKTKAGTTIIHSSVNAIDGLGYCDTSYAPITGYSWTSNGCEMRVD
;
A
#
# COMPACT_ATOMS: atom_id res chain seq x y z
N MET A 1 31.39 -115.35 7.70
CA MET A 1 31.81 -114.14 6.97
C MET A 1 30.72 -113.78 5.97
N HIS A 2 30.09 -112.60 6.14
CA HIS A 2 29.30 -111.91 5.10
C HIS A 2 30.25 -111.32 4.03
N PRO A 3 29.80 -111.06 2.77
CA PRO A 3 28.91 -109.94 2.41
C PRO A 3 27.76 -110.38 1.47
N CYS A 4 26.54 -109.83 1.41
CA CYS A 4 26.02 -108.45 1.32
C CYS A 4 26.36 -107.74 -0.01
N GLN A 5 25.43 -107.82 -0.98
CA GLN A 5 25.26 -106.86 -2.08
C GLN A 5 23.76 -106.48 -2.14
N ARG A 6 23.51 -105.17 -2.03
CA ARG A 6 22.23 -104.47 -2.04
C ARG A 6 21.89 -104.00 -3.47
N ARG A 7 20.59 -103.67 -3.65
CA ARG A 7 19.94 -102.78 -4.65
C ARG A 7 19.40 -103.51 -5.91
N LEU A 8 18.19 -103.23 -6.41
CA LEU A 8 17.32 -102.06 -6.21
C LEU A 8 15.92 -102.41 -5.67
N LEU A 9 15.61 -101.90 -4.48
CA LEU A 9 14.27 -101.64 -3.95
C LEU A 9 13.83 -100.24 -4.45
N TRP A 10 13.52 -100.09 -5.73
CA TRP A 10 12.98 -98.84 -6.28
C TRP A 10 11.99 -99.19 -7.39
N SER A 11 10.72 -99.44 -7.04
CA SER A 11 9.57 -99.26 -7.95
C SER A 11 8.22 -99.42 -7.23
N SER A 12 8.12 -100.28 -6.21
CA SER A 12 6.80 -100.61 -5.64
C SER A 12 6.16 -99.52 -4.76
N MET A 13 6.92 -98.53 -4.28
CA MET A 13 6.36 -97.42 -3.48
C MET A 13 5.87 -96.23 -4.30
N VAL A 14 6.19 -96.16 -5.61
CA VAL A 14 5.82 -95.00 -6.44
C VAL A 14 4.44 -95.16 -7.09
N VAL A 15 3.93 -96.39 -7.26
CA VAL A 15 2.65 -96.62 -7.96
C VAL A 15 1.44 -96.66 -7.01
N ALA A 16 1.64 -96.99 -5.73
CA ALA A 16 0.54 -97.00 -4.74
C ALA A 16 -0.04 -95.60 -4.46
N TRP A 17 0.72 -94.53 -4.75
CA TRP A 17 0.23 -93.15 -4.67
C TRP A 17 -0.52 -92.70 -5.93
N ALA A 18 -0.40 -93.41 -7.06
CA ALA A 18 -1.09 -93.06 -8.31
C ALA A 18 -2.57 -93.48 -8.33
N LEU A 19 -2.99 -94.38 -7.42
CA LEU A 19 -4.33 -94.97 -7.40
C LEU A 19 -5.28 -94.36 -6.35
N GLY A 20 -4.87 -93.31 -5.63
CA GLY A 20 -5.78 -92.50 -4.80
C GLY A 20 -6.64 -93.27 -3.79
N ALA A 21 -6.23 -94.46 -3.36
CA ALA A 21 -7.05 -95.29 -2.48
C ALA A 21 -6.69 -95.03 -1.01
N SER A 22 -7.47 -94.17 -0.36
CA SER A 22 -7.64 -94.24 1.09
C SER A 22 -8.24 -95.62 1.43
N ALA A 23 -7.74 -96.21 2.51
CA ALA A 23 -8.02 -97.57 2.95
C ALA A 23 -9.52 -97.94 2.96
N SER A 24 -9.92 -98.87 2.10
CA SER A 24 -11.21 -99.57 2.14
C SER A 24 -11.10 -100.86 1.33
N GLY A 25 -11.54 -101.98 1.90
CA GLY A 25 -11.33 -103.34 1.39
C GLY A 25 -11.95 -103.60 0.01
N GLN A 26 -11.21 -103.30 -1.04
CA GLN A 26 -11.49 -103.70 -2.42
C GLN A 26 -10.77 -105.04 -2.71
N ASP A 27 -11.48 -106.01 -3.28
CA ASP A 27 -10.90 -107.29 -3.72
C ASP A 27 -9.88 -107.04 -4.84
N VAL A 28 -8.61 -107.34 -4.58
CA VAL A 28 -7.51 -107.25 -5.55
C VAL A 28 -7.00 -108.65 -5.85
N THR A 29 -7.02 -109.04 -7.12
CA THR A 29 -6.55 -110.34 -7.61
C THR A 29 -5.16 -110.20 -8.20
N TYR A 30 -4.21 -111.02 -7.73
CA TYR A 30 -2.83 -111.01 -8.21
C TYR A 30 -2.60 -112.19 -9.15
N GLN A 31 -2.09 -111.95 -10.36
CA GLN A 31 -1.72 -113.00 -11.31
C GLN A 31 -0.21 -113.13 -11.43
N TYR A 32 0.28 -114.37 -11.49
CA TYR A 32 1.71 -114.70 -11.60
C TYR A 32 1.98 -115.59 -12.82
N ASP A 33 3.14 -115.44 -13.45
CA ASP A 33 3.57 -116.34 -14.54
C ASP A 33 4.09 -117.70 -14.01
N ALA A 34 4.44 -118.59 -14.94
CA ALA A 34 4.97 -119.92 -14.63
C ALA A 34 6.32 -119.92 -13.86
N LEU A 35 6.99 -118.76 -13.77
CA LEU A 35 8.21 -118.55 -13.01
C LEU A 35 7.94 -117.87 -11.65
N GLY A 36 6.67 -117.64 -11.29
CA GLY A 36 6.24 -117.03 -10.04
C GLY A 36 6.40 -115.51 -9.98
N ARG A 37 6.57 -114.85 -11.13
CA ARG A 37 6.70 -113.38 -11.21
C ARG A 37 5.31 -112.75 -11.36
N LEU A 38 5.06 -111.63 -10.67
CA LEU A 38 3.78 -110.92 -10.71
C LEU A 38 3.56 -110.29 -12.10
N ILE A 39 2.55 -110.75 -12.83
CA ILE A 39 2.26 -110.31 -14.20
C ILE A 39 0.99 -109.47 -14.33
N SER A 40 0.04 -109.57 -13.40
CA SER A 40 -1.08 -108.64 -13.32
C SER A 40 -1.51 -108.40 -11.87
N VAL A 41 -2.02 -107.21 -11.58
CA VAL A 41 -2.80 -106.90 -10.39
C VAL A 41 -4.15 -106.37 -10.86
N ASP A 42 -5.20 -107.17 -10.73
CA ASP A 42 -6.55 -106.84 -11.16
C ASP A 42 -7.38 -106.34 -9.96
N HIS A 43 -7.91 -105.14 -10.03
CA HIS A 43 -8.80 -104.58 -9.01
C HIS A 43 -10.27 -104.90 -9.34
N ALA A 44 -11.10 -105.05 -8.30
CA ALA A 44 -12.55 -105.24 -8.46
C ALA A 44 -13.26 -104.08 -9.19
N THR A 45 -12.62 -102.91 -9.29
CA THR A 45 -13.08 -101.77 -10.10
C THR A 45 -12.90 -101.97 -11.61
N GLY A 46 -12.22 -103.05 -12.03
CA GLY A 46 -11.87 -103.33 -13.43
C GLY A 46 -10.52 -102.74 -13.86
N GLU A 47 -9.79 -102.10 -12.96
CA GLU A 47 -8.45 -101.53 -13.19
C GLU A 47 -7.37 -102.59 -12.99
N ASN A 48 -6.55 -102.83 -14.00
CA ASN A 48 -5.50 -103.84 -14.00
C ASN A 48 -4.12 -103.20 -14.22
N LEU A 49 -3.11 -103.66 -13.48
CA LEU A 49 -1.69 -103.33 -13.67
C LEU A 49 -0.96 -104.55 -14.21
N ASP A 50 -0.70 -104.57 -15.52
CA ASP A 50 0.03 -105.63 -16.19
C ASP A 50 1.55 -105.35 -16.21
N TYR A 51 2.36 -106.38 -15.98
CA TYR A 51 3.82 -106.29 -15.93
C TYR A 51 4.46 -107.21 -16.97
N ALA A 52 5.34 -106.65 -17.81
CA ALA A 52 6.17 -107.45 -18.71
C ALA A 52 7.62 -107.54 -18.20
N TYR A 53 8.28 -108.64 -18.55
CA TYR A 53 9.65 -108.95 -18.14
C TYR A 53 10.52 -109.31 -19.35
N ASP A 54 11.78 -108.86 -19.36
CA ASP A 54 12.78 -109.30 -20.35
C ASP A 54 13.16 -110.79 -20.14
N PRO A 55 13.87 -111.41 -21.11
CA PRO A 55 14.37 -112.78 -20.94
C PRO A 55 15.33 -112.97 -19.76
N ALA A 56 15.91 -111.91 -19.21
CA ALA A 56 16.78 -111.94 -18.03
C ALA A 56 15.99 -111.82 -16.70
N GLY A 57 14.68 -111.57 -16.76
CA GLY A 57 13.80 -111.45 -15.61
C GLY A 57 13.65 -110.05 -15.04
N ASN A 58 14.17 -109.01 -15.70
CA ASN A 58 13.94 -107.62 -15.30
C ASN A 58 12.59 -107.15 -15.82
N ARG A 59 11.86 -106.38 -15.00
CA ARG A 59 10.61 -105.74 -15.42
C ARG A 59 10.90 -104.68 -16.48
N THR A 60 10.30 -104.82 -17.67
CA THR A 60 10.53 -103.94 -18.82
C THR A 60 9.44 -102.91 -19.04
N THR A 61 8.18 -103.28 -18.79
CA THR A 61 7.03 -102.37 -18.94
C THR A 61 6.01 -102.64 -17.84
N VAL A 62 5.31 -101.58 -17.46
CA VAL A 62 4.07 -101.64 -16.68
C VAL A 62 3.00 -101.01 -17.56
N THR A 63 1.91 -101.73 -17.82
CA THR A 63 0.77 -101.23 -18.59
C THR A 63 -0.45 -101.25 -17.69
N THR A 64 -1.14 -100.13 -17.60
CA THR A 64 -2.42 -100.02 -16.90
C THR A 64 -3.56 -100.25 -17.88
N SER A 65 -4.44 -101.20 -17.60
CA SER A 65 -5.66 -101.47 -18.36
C SER A 65 -6.88 -101.20 -17.48
N GLY A 66 -7.99 -100.72 -18.04
CA GLY A 66 -9.23 -100.47 -17.28
C GLY A 66 -9.25 -99.24 -16.34
N LEU A 67 -8.12 -98.55 -16.15
CA LEU A 67 -8.09 -97.23 -15.52
C LEU A 67 -8.75 -96.19 -16.44
N LEU A 68 -9.81 -95.54 -15.98
CA LEU A 68 -10.47 -94.47 -16.72
C LEU A 68 -9.69 -93.16 -16.61
N ALA A 69 -9.71 -92.36 -17.67
CA ALA A 69 -9.32 -90.95 -17.59
C ALA A 69 -10.40 -90.18 -16.80
N LYS A 70 -9.98 -89.37 -15.84
CA LYS A 70 -10.92 -88.62 -14.98
C LYS A 70 -10.84 -87.14 -15.28
N PHE A 71 -11.96 -86.55 -15.68
CA PHE A 71 -12.07 -85.12 -15.94
C PHE A 71 -12.62 -84.36 -14.74
N SER A 72 -11.93 -83.28 -14.40
CA SER A 72 -12.39 -82.25 -13.46
C SER A 72 -12.23 -80.87 -14.08
N VAL A 73 -12.99 -79.88 -13.62
CA VAL A 73 -12.83 -78.47 -13.96
C VAL A 73 -12.72 -77.66 -12.67
N ASP A 74 -11.96 -76.57 -12.70
CA ASP A 74 -11.79 -75.67 -11.55
C ASP A 74 -12.87 -74.57 -11.51
N ASP A 75 -12.96 -73.90 -10.38
CA ASP A 75 -13.71 -72.65 -10.24
C ASP A 75 -12.78 -71.47 -10.53
N VAL A 76 -13.31 -70.44 -11.19
CA VAL A 76 -12.54 -69.26 -11.58
C VAL A 76 -13.32 -67.99 -11.31
N ALA A 77 -12.61 -66.89 -11.08
CA ALA A 77 -13.19 -65.57 -10.97
C ALA A 77 -12.37 -64.56 -11.78
N ALA A 78 -13.05 -63.57 -12.36
CA ALA A 78 -12.42 -62.43 -13.01
C ALA A 78 -13.29 -61.19 -12.75
N GLU A 79 -12.69 -60.00 -12.82
CA GLU A 79 -13.46 -58.77 -12.99
C GLU A 79 -14.21 -58.83 -14.34
N GLU A 80 -15.29 -58.08 -14.45
CA GLU A 80 -15.97 -57.90 -15.73
C GLU A 80 -15.03 -57.32 -16.82
N GLY A 81 -15.41 -57.50 -18.09
CA GLY A 81 -14.51 -57.27 -19.22
C GLY A 81 -13.29 -58.20 -19.33
N GLY A 82 -13.06 -59.03 -18.31
CA GLY A 82 -11.98 -60.01 -18.21
C GLY A 82 -12.26 -61.36 -18.88
N ASN A 83 -11.27 -62.25 -18.78
CA ASN A 83 -11.37 -63.63 -19.28
C ASN A 83 -11.38 -64.61 -18.11
N LEU A 84 -12.46 -65.36 -17.95
CA LEU A 84 -12.54 -66.51 -17.06
C LEU A 84 -11.90 -67.72 -17.75
N THR A 85 -10.73 -68.16 -17.26
CA THR A 85 -9.95 -69.24 -17.87
C THR A 85 -10.04 -70.51 -17.04
N PHE A 86 -11.01 -71.35 -17.35
CA PHE A 86 -11.20 -72.66 -16.71
C PHE A 86 -10.14 -73.65 -17.17
N THR A 87 -9.53 -74.36 -16.23
CA THR A 87 -8.58 -75.45 -16.47
C THR A 87 -9.29 -76.80 -16.32
N VAL A 88 -9.61 -77.41 -17.47
CA VAL A 88 -10.10 -78.79 -17.50
C VAL A 88 -8.92 -79.74 -17.34
N THR A 89 -8.91 -80.49 -16.24
CA THR A 89 -7.83 -81.41 -15.87
C THR A 89 -8.22 -82.85 -16.18
N ARG A 90 -7.34 -83.55 -16.89
CA ARG A 90 -7.36 -85.01 -17.08
C ARG A 90 -6.40 -85.65 -16.09
N SER A 91 -6.92 -86.53 -15.24
CA SER A 91 -6.15 -87.30 -14.26
C SER A 91 -6.36 -88.82 -14.43
N ALA A 92 -5.69 -89.60 -13.57
CA ALA A 92 -5.65 -91.07 -13.64
C ALA A 92 -5.03 -91.59 -14.96
N SER A 93 -5.81 -92.20 -15.86
CA SER A 93 -5.28 -92.72 -17.11
C SER A 93 -4.95 -91.62 -18.12
N LEU A 94 -3.69 -91.58 -18.55
CA LEU A 94 -3.17 -90.67 -19.58
C LEU A 94 -2.93 -91.35 -20.93
N ASP A 95 -3.29 -92.62 -21.03
CA ASP A 95 -3.13 -93.41 -22.25
C ASP A 95 -4.22 -93.10 -23.27
N GLY A 96 -3.86 -93.11 -24.56
CA GLY A 96 -4.79 -92.89 -25.65
C GLY A 96 -5.40 -91.48 -25.67
N THR A 97 -6.22 -91.25 -26.70
CA THR A 97 -6.98 -90.01 -26.87
C THR A 97 -8.36 -90.18 -26.27
N VAL A 98 -8.79 -89.23 -25.45
CA VAL A 98 -10.15 -89.14 -24.89
C VAL A 98 -10.71 -87.75 -25.11
N THR A 99 -12.03 -87.64 -25.14
CA THR A 99 -12.74 -86.37 -25.30
C THR A 99 -13.74 -86.14 -24.17
N VAL A 100 -14.04 -84.87 -23.92
CA VAL A 100 -15.12 -84.42 -23.04
C VAL A 100 -15.76 -83.18 -23.66
N ASP A 101 -17.09 -83.12 -23.65
CA ASP A 101 -17.82 -81.95 -24.09
C ASP A 101 -17.84 -80.91 -22.97
N TYR A 102 -17.86 -79.63 -23.31
CA TYR A 102 -18.12 -78.56 -22.36
C TYR A 102 -19.24 -77.65 -22.89
N ALA A 103 -20.00 -77.07 -21.98
CA ALA A 103 -20.94 -76.00 -22.28
C ALA A 103 -21.11 -75.08 -21.08
N THR A 104 -21.16 -73.77 -21.29
CA THR A 104 -21.58 -72.82 -20.26
C THR A 104 -23.09 -72.88 -20.06
N THR A 105 -23.53 -72.83 -18.80
CA THR A 105 -24.94 -72.73 -18.42
C THR A 105 -25.17 -71.53 -17.51
N ALA A 106 -26.26 -70.78 -17.74
CA ALA A 106 -26.70 -69.67 -16.88
C ALA A 106 -27.42 -70.20 -15.62
N SER A 107 -26.76 -71.09 -14.89
CA SER A 107 -27.27 -71.72 -13.66
C SER A 107 -27.10 -70.85 -12.41
N GLY A 108 -26.37 -69.73 -12.53
CA GLY A 108 -26.17 -68.75 -11.46
C GLY A 108 -26.95 -67.45 -11.70
N THR A 109 -26.40 -66.33 -11.26
CA THR A 109 -27.04 -65.00 -11.37
C THR A 109 -26.73 -64.26 -12.67
N ALA A 110 -25.66 -64.63 -13.38
CA ALA A 110 -25.30 -63.99 -14.65
C ALA A 110 -26.35 -64.28 -15.73
N ALA A 111 -26.81 -63.24 -16.39
CA ALA A 111 -27.61 -63.28 -17.60
C ALA A 111 -26.75 -63.53 -18.85
N ALA A 112 -27.41 -63.49 -20.01
CA ALA A 112 -26.75 -63.70 -21.30
C ALA A 112 -26.00 -62.46 -21.82
N SER A 113 -26.18 -61.31 -21.16
CA SER A 113 -25.47 -60.06 -21.45
C SER A 113 -24.05 -60.06 -20.89
N ASP A 114 -23.80 -60.82 -19.83
CA ASP A 114 -22.64 -60.57 -18.94
C ASP A 114 -21.44 -61.45 -19.32
N PHE A 115 -21.67 -62.48 -20.15
CA PHE A 115 -20.60 -63.29 -20.73
C PHE A 115 -20.99 -63.90 -22.09
N THR A 116 -19.97 -64.26 -22.88
CA THR A 116 -20.18 -64.97 -24.15
C THR A 116 -20.30 -66.47 -23.91
N ALA A 117 -21.52 -67.01 -24.02
CA ALA A 117 -21.74 -68.45 -23.89
C ALA A 117 -20.91 -69.27 -24.88
N ALA A 118 -20.31 -70.36 -24.41
CA ALA A 118 -19.45 -71.23 -25.21
C ALA A 118 -19.76 -72.70 -24.98
N SER A 119 -19.64 -73.50 -26.03
CA SER A 119 -19.68 -74.95 -25.96
C SER A 119 -18.74 -75.57 -27.00
N GLY A 120 -18.32 -76.80 -26.76
CA GLY A 120 -17.40 -77.49 -27.65
C GLY A 120 -16.98 -78.85 -27.11
N VAL A 121 -15.97 -79.43 -27.76
CA VAL A 121 -15.40 -80.74 -27.41
C VAL A 121 -13.90 -80.56 -27.18
N LEU A 122 -13.41 -80.91 -25.99
CA LEU A 122 -11.99 -80.97 -25.70
C LEU A 122 -11.45 -82.35 -26.04
N SER A 123 -10.38 -82.42 -26.83
CA SER A 123 -9.71 -83.69 -27.18
C SER A 123 -8.30 -83.74 -26.62
N PHE A 124 -8.08 -84.60 -25.63
CA PHE A 124 -6.80 -84.74 -24.95
C PHE A 124 -5.96 -85.81 -25.64
N ALA A 125 -4.78 -85.41 -26.11
CA ALA A 125 -3.80 -86.37 -26.61
C ALA A 125 -3.26 -87.26 -25.46
N PRO A 126 -2.59 -88.39 -25.77
CA PRO A 126 -1.89 -89.17 -24.75
C PRO A 126 -0.91 -88.29 -23.98
N ASN A 127 -0.88 -88.42 -22.65
CA ASN A 127 -0.08 -87.61 -21.71
C ASN A 127 -0.42 -86.12 -21.61
N GLU A 128 -1.49 -85.65 -22.27
CA GLU A 128 -2.00 -84.29 -22.06
C GLU A 128 -2.88 -84.26 -20.79
N THR A 129 -2.50 -83.43 -19.81
CA THR A 129 -3.13 -83.43 -18.47
C THR A 129 -4.07 -82.25 -18.26
N SER A 130 -4.00 -81.20 -19.07
CA SER A 130 -4.88 -80.04 -18.94
C SER A 130 -5.15 -79.36 -20.27
N LYS A 131 -6.33 -78.74 -20.38
CA LYS A 131 -6.68 -77.78 -21.42
C LYS A 131 -7.44 -76.62 -20.80
N ALA A 132 -7.29 -75.45 -21.41
CA ALA A 132 -8.02 -74.25 -21.00
C ALA A 132 -9.29 -74.08 -21.83
N VAL A 133 -10.38 -73.69 -21.17
CA VAL A 133 -11.58 -73.11 -21.78
C VAL A 133 -11.64 -71.66 -21.33
N VAL A 134 -11.63 -70.73 -22.29
CA VAL A 134 -11.68 -69.29 -22.00
C VAL A 134 -13.08 -68.79 -22.29
N ILE A 135 -13.73 -68.21 -21.29
CA ILE A 135 -15.01 -67.52 -21.38
C ILE A 135 -14.75 -66.04 -21.12
N ALA A 136 -15.11 -65.18 -22.07
CA ALA A 136 -15.00 -63.73 -21.88
C ALA A 136 -16.25 -63.20 -21.16
N SER A 137 -16.07 -62.44 -20.08
CA SER A 137 -17.11 -61.57 -19.53
C SER A 137 -17.23 -60.30 -20.38
N VAL A 138 -18.35 -59.60 -20.23
CA VAL A 138 -18.64 -58.32 -20.88
C VAL A 138 -18.37 -57.20 -19.89
N GLU A 139 -17.80 -56.11 -20.37
CA GLU A 139 -17.64 -54.86 -19.59
C GLU A 139 -18.83 -53.95 -19.86
N ASP A 140 -19.40 -53.38 -18.81
CA ASP A 140 -20.30 -52.24 -18.88
C ASP A 140 -19.98 -51.15 -17.82
N THR A 141 -21.00 -50.49 -17.28
CA THR A 141 -20.87 -49.34 -16.35
C THR A 141 -21.97 -49.34 -15.29
N LEU A 142 -22.73 -50.43 -15.20
CA LEU A 142 -23.87 -50.60 -14.33
C LEU A 142 -23.38 -51.20 -13.02
N LEU A 143 -23.70 -50.56 -11.89
CA LEU A 143 -23.34 -51.14 -10.60
C LEU A 143 -24.27 -52.32 -10.30
N GLU A 144 -23.74 -53.52 -10.37
CA GLU A 144 -24.43 -54.76 -10.09
C GLU A 144 -23.86 -55.45 -8.84
N ALA A 145 -24.28 -56.68 -8.60
CA ALA A 145 -23.66 -57.54 -7.60
C ALA A 145 -22.89 -58.63 -8.33
N ASN A 146 -21.77 -59.10 -7.76
CA ASN A 146 -20.98 -60.16 -8.40
C ASN A 146 -21.87 -61.31 -8.88
N GLU A 147 -21.65 -61.70 -10.13
CA GLU A 147 -22.50 -62.64 -10.83
C GLU A 147 -21.84 -64.00 -11.01
N THR A 148 -22.64 -65.03 -11.29
CA THR A 148 -22.13 -66.39 -11.44
C THR A 148 -22.76 -67.14 -12.61
N PHE A 149 -21.98 -68.01 -13.25
CA PHE A 149 -22.43 -69.02 -14.22
C PHE A 149 -21.65 -70.33 -14.02
N SER A 150 -22.04 -71.42 -14.70
CA SER A 150 -21.32 -72.69 -14.62
C SER A 150 -20.74 -73.11 -15.98
N LEU A 151 -19.55 -73.69 -15.99
CA LEU A 151 -19.00 -74.46 -17.10
C LEU A 151 -19.19 -75.95 -16.81
N VAL A 152 -20.06 -76.61 -17.57
CA VAL A 152 -20.45 -78.00 -17.34
C VAL A 152 -19.73 -78.93 -18.31
N LEU A 153 -19.03 -79.92 -17.77
CA LEU A 153 -18.44 -81.02 -18.53
C LEU A 153 -19.46 -82.15 -18.71
N SER A 154 -19.55 -82.68 -19.93
CA SER A 154 -20.50 -83.75 -20.25
C SER A 154 -19.97 -84.70 -21.32
N ASN A 155 -20.68 -85.81 -21.54
CA ASN A 155 -20.42 -86.79 -22.59
C ASN A 155 -18.93 -87.21 -22.72
N PRO A 156 -18.27 -87.68 -21.65
CA PRO A 156 -16.92 -88.19 -21.77
C PRO A 156 -16.88 -89.39 -22.75
N SER A 157 -15.86 -89.44 -23.61
CA SER A 157 -15.67 -90.58 -24.52
C SER A 157 -15.44 -91.88 -23.76
N ALA A 158 -15.67 -93.03 -24.40
CA ALA A 158 -15.39 -94.34 -23.81
C ALA A 158 -13.95 -94.42 -23.25
N GLY A 159 -13.80 -94.94 -22.03
CA GLY A 159 -12.52 -94.93 -21.31
C GLY A 159 -12.27 -93.67 -20.46
N ALA A 160 -13.23 -92.75 -20.37
CA ALA A 160 -13.18 -91.59 -19.49
C ALA A 160 -14.47 -91.43 -18.67
N GLU A 161 -14.37 -90.72 -17.55
CA GLU A 161 -15.48 -90.30 -16.70
C GLU A 161 -15.30 -88.83 -16.24
N VAL A 162 -16.40 -88.17 -15.92
CA VAL A 162 -16.39 -86.83 -15.28
C VAL A 162 -16.58 -87.04 -13.78
N ILE A 163 -15.62 -86.58 -12.99
CA ILE A 163 -15.65 -86.69 -11.52
C ILE A 163 -16.04 -85.39 -10.84
N ASP A 164 -15.75 -84.26 -11.50
CA ASP A 164 -16.13 -82.92 -11.08
C ASP A 164 -16.44 -82.12 -12.34
N GLY A 165 -17.73 -82.06 -12.68
CA GLY A 165 -18.18 -81.56 -13.96
C GLY A 165 -18.57 -80.10 -13.95
N ASP A 166 -18.67 -79.46 -12.78
CA ASP A 166 -19.32 -78.17 -12.61
C ASP A 166 -18.31 -77.13 -12.13
N GLY A 167 -17.72 -76.38 -13.07
CA GLY A 167 -16.83 -75.27 -12.75
C GLY A 167 -17.62 -73.99 -12.56
N LEU A 168 -17.55 -73.36 -11.39
CA LEU A 168 -18.18 -72.07 -11.10
C LEU A 168 -17.34 -70.93 -11.67
N GLY A 169 -17.94 -70.13 -12.56
CA GLY A 169 -17.39 -68.85 -13.00
C GLY A 169 -18.03 -67.71 -12.21
N THR A 170 -17.22 -66.89 -11.55
CA THR A 170 -17.67 -65.65 -10.88
C THR A 170 -17.19 -64.43 -11.65
N ILE A 171 -18.12 -63.54 -11.98
CA ILE A 171 -17.84 -62.22 -12.57
C ILE A 171 -17.93 -61.21 -11.42
N ASN A 172 -16.81 -60.57 -11.08
CA ASN A 172 -16.80 -59.52 -10.08
C ASN A 172 -17.14 -58.19 -10.75
N ASP A 173 -18.12 -57.49 -10.17
CA ASP A 173 -18.48 -56.12 -10.54
C ASP A 173 -17.43 -55.17 -9.98
N ASP A 174 -16.77 -54.40 -10.85
CA ASP A 174 -15.77 -53.39 -10.48
C ASP A 174 -16.27 -51.95 -10.68
N ASP A 175 -17.56 -51.82 -10.95
CA ASP A 175 -18.23 -50.55 -11.16
C ASP A 175 -18.39 -49.73 -9.88
N VAL A 176 -18.43 -48.41 -10.06
CA VAL A 176 -18.48 -47.47 -8.93
C VAL A 176 -19.87 -46.87 -8.77
N ALA A 177 -20.37 -46.89 -7.54
CA ALA A 177 -21.63 -46.26 -7.19
C ALA A 177 -21.67 -44.78 -7.60
N PRO A 178 -22.86 -44.24 -7.93
CA PRO A 178 -22.99 -42.84 -8.32
C PRO A 178 -22.42 -41.91 -7.23
N SER A 179 -21.74 -40.85 -7.64
CA SER A 179 -21.19 -39.84 -6.71
C SER A 179 -21.37 -38.43 -7.23
N PHE A 180 -21.62 -37.49 -6.30
CA PHE A 180 -21.72 -36.06 -6.58
C PHE A 180 -20.50 -35.29 -6.10
N SER A 181 -20.11 -34.29 -6.89
CA SER A 181 -19.10 -33.28 -6.55
C SER A 181 -19.54 -31.89 -7.02
N ILE A 182 -18.96 -30.83 -6.47
CA ILE A 182 -19.22 -29.44 -6.86
C ILE A 182 -17.90 -28.69 -7.00
N ASN A 183 -17.77 -27.83 -8.01
CA ASN A 183 -16.54 -27.05 -8.23
C ASN A 183 -16.50 -25.76 -7.40
N ASN A 184 -15.31 -25.16 -7.32
CA ASN A 184 -15.13 -23.79 -6.85
C ASN A 184 -15.25 -22.80 -8.03
N VAL A 185 -15.69 -21.58 -7.75
CA VAL A 185 -15.88 -20.53 -8.75
C VAL A 185 -15.49 -19.15 -8.21
N SER A 186 -15.29 -18.18 -9.08
CA SER A 186 -15.04 -16.79 -8.71
C SER A 186 -15.76 -15.84 -9.66
N VAL A 187 -16.24 -14.71 -9.15
CA VAL A 187 -16.88 -13.66 -9.95
C VAL A 187 -16.62 -12.29 -9.32
N SER A 188 -16.65 -11.24 -10.13
CA SER A 188 -16.74 -9.87 -9.61
C SER A 188 -18.12 -9.60 -9.02
N GLU A 189 -18.21 -8.62 -8.13
CA GLU A 189 -19.49 -8.12 -7.60
C GLU A 189 -20.51 -7.83 -8.71
N GLY A 190 -21.79 -7.93 -8.35
CA GLY A 190 -22.90 -7.88 -9.31
C GLY A 190 -23.03 -9.08 -10.27
N GLY A 191 -22.06 -10.01 -10.29
CA GLY A 191 -22.09 -11.23 -11.08
C GLY A 191 -22.91 -12.39 -10.47
N ALA A 192 -22.84 -13.54 -11.15
CA ALA A 192 -23.43 -14.79 -10.66
C ALA A 192 -22.36 -15.87 -10.57
N LEU A 193 -22.19 -16.43 -9.37
CA LEU A 193 -21.35 -17.60 -9.11
C LEU A 193 -22.05 -18.84 -9.72
N GLY A 194 -21.55 -19.27 -10.88
CA GLY A 194 -22.07 -20.40 -11.64
C GLY A 194 -21.41 -21.72 -11.27
N PHE A 195 -21.82 -22.31 -10.15
CA PHE A 195 -21.38 -23.63 -9.72
C PHE A 195 -21.92 -24.72 -10.66
N THR A 196 -21.12 -25.77 -10.85
CA THR A 196 -21.48 -26.98 -11.58
C THR A 196 -21.39 -28.17 -10.64
N VAL A 197 -22.54 -28.80 -10.40
CA VAL A 197 -22.62 -30.07 -9.68
C VAL A 197 -22.45 -31.20 -10.71
N THR A 198 -21.45 -32.05 -10.50
CA THR A 198 -21.08 -33.16 -11.37
C THR A 198 -21.45 -34.48 -10.73
N ARG A 199 -22.06 -35.38 -11.50
CA ARG A 199 -22.41 -36.76 -11.16
C ARG A 199 -21.56 -37.72 -11.98
N ALA A 200 -20.94 -38.70 -11.33
CA ALA A 200 -20.08 -39.74 -11.93
C ALA A 200 -20.41 -41.13 -11.36
N GLY A 201 -19.81 -42.19 -11.91
CA GLY A 201 -20.11 -43.60 -11.60
C GLY A 201 -21.29 -44.14 -12.40
N ASP A 202 -21.95 -45.18 -11.90
CA ASP A 202 -23.19 -45.68 -12.49
C ASP A 202 -24.31 -44.62 -12.38
N ILE A 203 -24.65 -44.04 -13.51
CA ILE A 203 -25.68 -43.00 -13.65
C ILE A 203 -26.87 -43.45 -14.50
N SER A 204 -27.02 -44.75 -14.68
CA SER A 204 -28.13 -45.36 -15.43
C SER A 204 -29.50 -45.02 -14.84
N LEU A 205 -29.55 -44.72 -13.54
CA LEU A 205 -30.76 -44.33 -12.80
C LEU A 205 -30.78 -42.84 -12.42
N ALA A 206 -31.94 -42.38 -11.97
CA ALA A 206 -32.13 -41.02 -11.49
C ALA A 206 -31.64 -40.87 -10.04
N ASN A 207 -30.88 -39.80 -9.75
CA ASN A 207 -30.46 -39.44 -8.40
C ASN A 207 -30.80 -37.97 -8.13
N ASN A 208 -31.04 -37.64 -6.86
CA ASN A 208 -31.20 -36.27 -6.41
C ASN A 208 -30.08 -35.91 -5.44
N VAL A 209 -29.74 -34.62 -5.36
CA VAL A 209 -28.87 -34.06 -4.31
C VAL A 209 -29.38 -32.66 -3.94
N ASN A 210 -29.36 -32.32 -2.67
CA ASN A 210 -29.72 -30.98 -2.19
C ASN A 210 -28.49 -30.07 -2.18
N TYR A 211 -28.71 -28.78 -2.33
CA TYR A 211 -27.69 -27.75 -2.10
C TYR A 211 -28.25 -26.64 -1.22
N ALA A 212 -27.39 -26.00 -0.44
CA ALA A 212 -27.70 -24.78 0.30
C ALA A 212 -26.46 -23.90 0.42
N THR A 213 -26.65 -22.58 0.31
CA THR A 213 -25.61 -21.60 0.58
C THR A 213 -25.42 -21.39 2.08
N SER A 214 -24.19 -21.12 2.50
CA SER A 214 -23.85 -20.61 3.82
C SER A 214 -22.75 -19.55 3.72
N ASN A 215 -22.72 -18.63 4.69
CA ASN A 215 -21.74 -17.55 4.71
C ASN A 215 -20.32 -18.13 4.83
N GLY A 216 -19.40 -17.62 4.02
CA GLY A 216 -17.97 -17.68 4.29
C GLY A 216 -17.58 -16.38 5.00
N THR A 217 -16.85 -15.52 4.31
CA THR A 217 -16.67 -14.12 4.72
C THR A 217 -17.80 -13.21 4.24
N ALA A 218 -18.45 -13.57 3.12
CA ALA A 218 -19.61 -12.87 2.58
C ALA A 218 -20.88 -13.15 3.39
N GLY A 219 -21.67 -12.11 3.61
CA GLY A 219 -22.96 -12.10 4.30
C GLY A 219 -24.14 -11.71 3.40
N GLY A 220 -25.23 -11.25 4.02
CA GLY A 220 -26.47 -10.94 3.31
C GLY A 220 -26.46 -9.62 2.53
N ALA A 221 -25.39 -8.84 2.64
CA ALA A 221 -25.16 -7.65 1.82
C ALA A 221 -24.52 -8.00 0.48
N ASP A 222 -23.80 -9.13 0.41
CA ASP A 222 -22.83 -9.43 -0.65
C ASP A 222 -23.34 -10.53 -1.59
N TYR A 223 -24.29 -11.36 -1.13
CA TYR A 223 -24.94 -12.37 -1.96
C TYR A 223 -26.38 -12.70 -1.56
N ILE A 224 -27.14 -13.26 -2.52
CA ILE A 224 -28.50 -13.74 -2.29
C ILE A 224 -28.44 -15.24 -1.95
N ALA A 225 -28.88 -15.61 -0.75
CA ALA A 225 -28.92 -16.99 -0.31
C ALA A 225 -29.80 -17.87 -1.21
N ALA A 226 -29.30 -19.06 -1.54
CA ALA A 226 -29.95 -20.01 -2.43
C ALA A 226 -29.93 -21.42 -1.83
N SER A 227 -31.01 -22.16 -2.00
CA SER A 227 -31.07 -23.59 -1.68
C SER A 227 -32.09 -24.30 -2.57
N GLY A 228 -31.95 -25.62 -2.69
CA GLY A 228 -32.87 -26.43 -3.46
C GLY A 228 -32.43 -27.87 -3.63
N THR A 229 -33.17 -28.61 -4.47
CA THR A 229 -32.87 -29.99 -4.84
C THR A 229 -32.57 -30.07 -6.34
N LEU A 230 -31.44 -30.66 -6.69
CA LEU A 230 -31.07 -30.98 -8.06
C LEU A 230 -31.49 -32.40 -8.39
N SER A 231 -32.46 -32.55 -9.29
CA SER A 231 -32.90 -33.86 -9.79
C SER A 231 -32.22 -34.23 -11.09
N PHE A 232 -31.34 -35.24 -11.07
CA PHE A 232 -30.68 -35.76 -12.25
C PHE A 232 -31.49 -36.91 -12.84
N THR A 233 -31.86 -36.81 -14.12
CA THR A 233 -32.42 -37.95 -14.86
C THR A 233 -31.32 -38.96 -15.18
N ALA A 234 -31.69 -40.18 -15.58
CA ALA A 234 -30.75 -41.16 -16.11
C ALA A 234 -29.78 -40.53 -17.11
N ASN A 235 -28.50 -40.88 -17.00
CA ASN A 235 -27.38 -40.44 -17.85
C ASN A 235 -27.09 -38.93 -17.86
N GLN A 236 -27.73 -38.12 -17.01
CA GLN A 236 -27.38 -36.71 -16.84
C GLN A 236 -26.12 -36.58 -15.96
N THR A 237 -25.10 -35.87 -16.43
CA THR A 237 -23.81 -35.76 -15.74
C THR A 237 -23.66 -34.47 -14.95
N THR A 238 -24.27 -33.36 -15.37
CA THR A 238 -24.08 -32.07 -14.71
C THR A 238 -25.38 -31.28 -14.54
N LYS A 239 -25.47 -30.51 -13.45
CA LYS A 239 -26.46 -29.44 -13.28
C LYS A 239 -25.84 -28.16 -12.72
N PRO A 240 -26.29 -26.98 -13.19
CA PRO A 240 -25.83 -25.72 -12.65
C PRO A 240 -26.52 -25.38 -11.33
N VAL A 241 -25.80 -24.68 -10.45
CA VAL A 241 -26.32 -23.92 -9.32
C VAL A 241 -25.82 -22.49 -9.47
N SER A 242 -26.72 -21.52 -9.43
CA SER A 242 -26.38 -20.10 -9.55
C SER A 242 -26.61 -19.42 -8.22
N VAL A 243 -25.60 -18.72 -7.71
CA VAL A 243 -25.70 -17.84 -6.54
C VAL A 243 -25.35 -16.43 -7.01
N SER A 244 -26.30 -15.50 -6.92
CA SER A 244 -26.06 -14.11 -7.32
C SER A 244 -25.29 -13.37 -6.24
N SER A 245 -24.18 -12.71 -6.61
CA SER A 245 -23.58 -11.68 -5.77
C SER A 245 -24.36 -10.37 -5.95
N ILE A 246 -24.18 -9.46 -5.00
CA ILE A 246 -24.79 -8.14 -4.99
C ILE A 246 -23.71 -7.14 -5.44
N GLU A 247 -24.12 -6.15 -6.23
CA GLU A 247 -23.28 -5.02 -6.63
C GLU A 247 -23.47 -3.90 -5.62
N ASP A 248 -22.39 -3.28 -5.15
CA ASP A 248 -22.48 -2.00 -4.48
C ASP A 248 -21.36 -1.01 -4.89
N ALA A 249 -20.93 -0.14 -3.97
CA ALA A 249 -19.91 0.87 -4.24
C ALA A 249 -18.92 0.97 -3.07
N LEU A 250 -18.85 -0.07 -2.25
CA LEU A 250 -18.10 -0.18 -1.01
C LEU A 250 -16.80 -0.93 -1.29
N TYR A 251 -15.66 -0.24 -1.22
CA TYR A 251 -14.39 -0.94 -1.39
C TYR A 251 -14.11 -1.91 -0.23
N GLU A 252 -13.96 -3.19 -0.58
CA GLU A 252 -13.76 -4.30 0.34
C GLU A 252 -12.80 -5.39 -0.20
N PRO A 253 -12.29 -6.29 0.66
CA PRO A 253 -11.49 -7.43 0.22
C PRO A 253 -12.35 -8.42 -0.56
N GLY A 254 -11.71 -9.27 -1.37
CA GLY A 254 -12.44 -10.41 -1.93
C GLY A 254 -13.03 -11.31 -0.83
N GLU A 255 -14.29 -11.65 -0.99
CA GLU A 255 -15.08 -12.40 -0.02
C GLU A 255 -15.44 -13.80 -0.51
N THR A 256 -16.02 -14.63 0.38
CA THR A 256 -16.35 -16.03 0.06
C THR A 256 -17.75 -16.42 0.53
N VAL A 257 -18.43 -17.21 -0.29
CA VAL A 257 -19.70 -17.90 0.02
C VAL A 257 -19.53 -19.40 -0.24
N ASN A 258 -20.13 -20.22 0.60
CA ASN A 258 -20.06 -21.68 0.50
C ASN A 258 -21.37 -22.23 -0.05
N VAL A 259 -21.31 -23.21 -0.96
CA VAL A 259 -22.45 -24.05 -1.38
C VAL A 259 -22.18 -25.47 -0.94
N THR A 260 -23.03 -26.00 -0.06
CA THR A 260 -22.86 -27.35 0.48
C THR A 260 -23.87 -28.32 -0.13
N LEU A 261 -23.39 -29.44 -0.65
CA LEU A 261 -24.21 -30.56 -1.11
C LEU A 261 -24.61 -31.47 0.05
N SER A 262 -25.85 -31.98 0.02
CA SER A 262 -26.36 -32.88 1.05
C SER A 262 -27.46 -33.81 0.52
N ALA A 263 -27.82 -34.82 1.32
CA ALA A 263 -28.98 -35.70 1.08
C ALA A 263 -29.04 -36.30 -0.33
N ALA A 264 -27.92 -36.88 -0.79
CA ALA A 264 -27.90 -37.65 -2.03
C ALA A 264 -28.83 -38.88 -1.93
N THR A 265 -29.55 -39.18 -3.01
CA THR A 265 -30.55 -40.28 -3.04
C THR A 265 -30.16 -41.40 -4.00
N GLY A 266 -30.74 -42.60 -3.80
CA GLY A 266 -30.57 -43.73 -4.72
C GLY A 266 -29.17 -44.35 -4.69
N GLY A 267 -28.62 -44.54 -3.48
CA GLY A 267 -27.29 -45.12 -3.29
C GLY A 267 -26.12 -44.16 -3.58
N ALA A 268 -26.39 -42.98 -4.14
CA ALA A 268 -25.34 -42.03 -4.50
C ALA A 268 -24.60 -41.48 -3.27
N THR A 269 -23.28 -41.34 -3.41
CA THR A 269 -22.39 -40.71 -2.43
C THR A 269 -22.10 -39.25 -2.79
N ILE A 270 -21.45 -38.51 -1.89
CA ILE A 270 -20.94 -37.16 -2.16
C ILE A 270 -19.44 -37.18 -1.92
N SER A 271 -18.65 -37.13 -2.98
CA SER A 271 -17.19 -37.20 -2.93
C SER A 271 -16.54 -35.84 -2.65
N ASP A 272 -17.19 -34.76 -3.09
CA ASP A 272 -16.88 -33.39 -2.71
C ASP A 272 -18.17 -32.63 -2.42
N ASN A 273 -18.37 -32.21 -1.17
CA ASN A 273 -19.60 -31.59 -0.73
C ASN A 273 -19.54 -30.07 -0.68
N LEU A 274 -18.40 -29.42 -0.93
CA LEU A 274 -18.21 -28.00 -0.67
C LEU A 274 -17.70 -27.25 -1.90
N GLY A 275 -18.59 -26.47 -2.52
CA GLY A 275 -18.23 -25.49 -3.52
C GLY A 275 -17.97 -24.14 -2.84
N VAL A 276 -16.77 -23.60 -2.98
CA VAL A 276 -16.40 -22.26 -2.51
C VAL A 276 -16.51 -21.28 -3.68
N GLY A 277 -17.34 -20.25 -3.51
CA GLY A 277 -17.46 -19.12 -4.43
C GLY A 277 -16.71 -17.92 -3.89
N THR A 278 -15.79 -17.35 -4.66
CA THR A 278 -15.10 -16.10 -4.32
C THR A 278 -15.74 -14.92 -5.04
N ILE A 279 -16.14 -13.89 -4.29
CA ILE A 279 -16.65 -12.62 -4.81
C ILE A 279 -15.49 -11.63 -4.76
N THR A 280 -15.09 -11.08 -5.90
CA THR A 280 -13.99 -10.11 -5.97
C THR A 280 -14.52 -8.70 -6.13
N ASN A 281 -14.17 -7.83 -5.20
CA ASN A 281 -14.42 -6.40 -5.28
C ASN A 281 -13.87 -5.79 -6.58
N ASP A 282 -14.71 -5.06 -7.31
CA ASP A 282 -14.34 -4.29 -8.49
C ASP A 282 -14.41 -2.76 -8.28
N ASP A 283 -14.74 -2.32 -7.06
CA ASP A 283 -14.69 -0.92 -6.66
C ASP A 283 -13.27 -0.33 -6.60
N ALA A 284 -13.20 0.98 -6.82
CA ALA A 284 -11.95 1.72 -6.74
C ALA A 284 -11.46 1.84 -5.27
N PRO A 285 -10.15 1.68 -5.01
CA PRO A 285 -9.61 1.85 -3.68
C PRO A 285 -9.76 3.30 -3.18
N PRO A 286 -9.90 3.52 -1.86
CA PRO A 286 -9.99 4.86 -1.30
C PRO A 286 -8.70 5.66 -1.54
N ALA A 287 -8.81 7.00 -1.51
CA ALA A 287 -7.66 7.89 -1.67
C ALA A 287 -7.60 8.96 -0.58
N PHE A 288 -6.39 9.23 -0.08
CA PHE A 288 -6.13 10.31 0.86
C PHE A 288 -5.64 11.58 0.17
N SER A 289 -6.11 12.72 0.65
CA SER A 289 -5.67 14.05 0.26
C SER A 289 -5.63 14.98 1.47
N VAL A 290 -4.89 16.08 1.38
CA VAL A 290 -4.80 17.08 2.44
C VAL A 290 -4.92 18.47 1.83
N ASN A 291 -5.67 19.37 2.47
CA ASN A 291 -5.86 20.73 1.96
C ASN A 291 -4.70 21.67 2.33
N ASN A 292 -4.68 22.82 1.67
CA ASN A 292 -3.86 23.97 2.08
C ASN A 292 -4.63 24.84 3.08
N VAL A 293 -3.90 25.48 3.98
CA VAL A 293 -4.47 26.35 5.03
C VAL A 293 -3.60 27.57 5.24
N SER A 294 -4.16 28.61 5.85
CA SER A 294 -3.41 29.80 6.23
C SER A 294 -3.95 30.37 7.54
N ILE A 295 -3.06 30.92 8.36
CA ILE A 295 -3.38 31.53 9.65
C ILE A 295 -2.37 32.64 9.96
N SER A 296 -2.73 33.58 10.83
CA SER A 296 -1.76 34.50 11.42
C SER A 296 -0.90 33.81 12.49
N GLU A 297 0.24 34.40 12.81
CA GLU A 297 1.10 33.97 13.93
C GLU A 297 0.31 33.80 15.25
N GLY A 298 0.82 32.93 16.12
CA GLY A 298 0.11 32.53 17.34
C GLY A 298 -1.17 31.67 17.17
N GLY A 299 -1.63 31.47 15.94
CA GLY A 299 -2.77 30.64 15.58
C GLY A 299 -2.48 29.13 15.44
N ASN A 300 -3.42 28.43 14.82
CA ASN A 300 -3.40 26.99 14.61
C ASN A 300 -3.71 26.66 13.14
N LEU A 301 -2.72 26.17 12.40
CA LEU A 301 -2.94 25.60 11.07
C LEU A 301 -3.70 24.28 11.23
N THR A 302 -4.97 24.26 10.81
CA THR A 302 -5.84 23.08 10.93
C THR A 302 -6.03 22.41 9.57
N PHE A 303 -5.09 21.54 9.23
CA PHE A 303 -5.17 20.73 8.01
C PHE A 303 -6.30 19.72 8.12
N THR A 304 -7.09 19.58 7.07
CA THR A 304 -8.10 18.54 6.91
C THR A 304 -7.60 17.51 5.93
N VAL A 305 -7.42 16.29 6.43
CA VAL A 305 -7.09 15.11 5.63
C VAL A 305 -8.40 14.43 5.26
N THR A 306 -8.61 14.22 3.96
CA THR A 306 -9.84 13.62 3.40
C THR A 306 -9.55 12.24 2.84
N LYS A 307 -10.36 11.24 3.22
CA LYS A 307 -10.44 9.91 2.61
C LYS A 307 -11.64 9.88 1.66
N SER A 308 -11.39 9.78 0.36
CA SER A 308 -12.43 9.55 -0.64
C SER A 308 -12.79 8.07 -0.74
N GLY A 309 -13.93 7.77 -1.35
CA GLY A 309 -14.43 6.40 -1.52
C GLY A 309 -15.11 5.86 -0.26
N SER A 310 -16.11 5.02 -0.48
CA SER A 310 -16.75 4.23 0.59
C SER A 310 -15.91 2.99 0.83
N THR A 311 -15.78 2.56 2.07
CA THR A 311 -14.99 1.35 2.42
C THR A 311 -15.64 0.60 3.56
N SER A 312 -15.64 -0.74 3.55
CA SER A 312 -16.14 -1.54 4.69
C SER A 312 -15.14 -1.61 5.85
N GLN A 313 -13.87 -1.27 5.59
CA GLN A 313 -12.76 -1.43 6.53
C GLN A 313 -12.15 -0.12 7.03
N THR A 314 -11.36 -0.24 8.10
CA THR A 314 -10.55 0.85 8.64
C THR A 314 -9.30 1.09 7.78
N HIS A 315 -9.00 2.35 7.50
CA HIS A 315 -7.83 2.77 6.73
C HIS A 315 -6.99 3.76 7.54
N ASN A 316 -5.66 3.66 7.44
CA ASN A 316 -4.73 4.56 8.13
C ASN A 316 -3.87 5.33 7.15
N VAL A 317 -3.43 6.52 7.55
CA VAL A 317 -2.42 7.31 6.84
C VAL A 317 -1.54 8.03 7.86
N ASN A 318 -0.23 8.01 7.64
CA ASN A 318 0.72 8.73 8.48
C ASN A 318 0.84 10.18 8.02
N TYR A 319 1.15 11.07 8.96
CA TYR A 319 1.49 12.46 8.66
C TYR A 319 2.74 12.91 9.40
N THR A 320 3.48 13.83 8.80
CA THR A 320 4.59 14.55 9.46
C THR A 320 4.67 15.97 8.92
N THR A 321 4.94 16.93 9.79
CA THR A 321 5.27 18.28 9.35
C THR A 321 6.72 18.36 8.86
N ALA A 322 6.98 19.30 7.95
CA ALA A 322 8.31 19.62 7.45
C ALA A 322 8.44 21.13 7.22
N ASN A 323 9.64 21.65 7.41
CA ASN A 323 9.94 23.07 7.20
C ASN A 323 9.70 23.46 5.72
N GLY A 324 9.12 24.63 5.50
CA GLY A 324 9.15 25.34 4.23
C GLY A 324 10.13 26.52 4.35
N THR A 325 9.60 27.74 4.31
CA THR A 325 10.38 28.91 4.78
C THR A 325 10.32 29.06 6.30
N ALA A 326 9.23 28.61 6.92
CA ALA A 326 9.10 28.53 8.37
C ALA A 326 9.92 27.36 8.93
N ALA A 327 10.58 27.58 10.06
CA ALA A 327 11.38 26.63 10.80
C ALA A 327 10.66 26.14 12.08
N ALA A 328 10.69 24.83 12.29
CA ALA A 328 10.19 24.24 13.53
C ALA A 328 10.96 24.75 14.76
N GLY A 329 10.22 25.17 15.79
CA GLY A 329 10.75 25.67 17.06
C GLY A 329 10.85 27.20 17.14
N SER A 330 10.98 27.90 16.01
CA SER A 330 10.82 29.37 15.94
C SER A 330 9.40 29.74 15.53
N ASP A 331 8.88 29.15 14.46
CA ASP A 331 7.69 29.66 13.78
C ASP A 331 6.49 28.71 13.95
N TYR A 332 6.75 27.42 14.19
CA TYR A 332 5.73 26.42 14.47
C TYR A 332 6.25 25.24 15.30
N THR A 333 5.35 24.46 15.89
CA THR A 333 5.70 23.22 16.60
C THR A 333 5.63 22.00 15.66
N SER A 334 6.74 21.28 15.50
CA SER A 334 6.76 20.05 14.68
C SER A 334 5.80 18.99 15.20
N LYS A 335 5.14 18.25 14.31
CA LYS A 335 4.13 17.25 14.67
C LYS A 335 4.15 16.09 13.68
N SER A 336 3.97 14.87 14.18
CA SER A 336 3.81 13.66 13.38
C SER A 336 2.85 12.70 14.06
N GLY A 337 2.32 11.74 13.31
CA GLY A 337 1.42 10.73 13.82
C GLY A 337 0.74 9.91 12.74
N THR A 338 -0.28 9.16 13.14
CA THR A 338 -1.13 8.35 12.26
C THR A 338 -2.58 8.76 12.45
N LEU A 339 -3.30 8.96 11.34
CA LEU A 339 -4.75 9.12 11.33
C LEU A 339 -5.40 7.78 11.01
N THR A 340 -6.40 7.40 11.78
CA THR A 340 -7.17 6.15 11.62
C THR A 340 -8.60 6.47 11.25
N PHE A 341 -8.99 6.19 10.02
CA PHE A 341 -10.34 6.41 9.50
C PHE A 341 -11.12 5.11 9.59
N THR A 342 -12.17 5.08 10.42
CA THR A 342 -13.14 3.98 10.39
C THR A 342 -13.92 3.98 9.07
N ALA A 343 -14.64 2.89 8.77
CA ALA A 343 -15.37 2.67 7.52
C ALA A 343 -16.15 3.91 7.03
N SER A 344 -16.89 4.56 7.93
CA SER A 344 -17.75 5.71 7.62
C SER A 344 -17.08 7.09 7.76
N GLN A 345 -15.83 7.17 8.23
CA GLN A 345 -15.13 8.44 8.38
C GLN A 345 -14.49 8.87 7.06
N THR A 346 -14.79 10.09 6.62
CA THR A 346 -14.24 10.67 5.38
C THR A 346 -13.27 11.81 5.63
N THR A 347 -13.26 12.41 6.83
CA THR A 347 -12.33 13.50 7.17
C THR A 347 -11.78 13.35 8.57
N GLN A 348 -10.53 13.80 8.75
CA GLN A 348 -9.90 14.05 10.04
C GLN A 348 -9.01 15.27 9.97
N SER A 349 -8.73 15.89 11.11
CA SER A 349 -7.93 17.12 11.16
C SER A 349 -6.62 16.91 11.90
N VAL A 350 -5.57 17.56 11.38
CA VAL A 350 -4.27 17.72 12.05
C VAL A 350 -4.07 19.20 12.35
N THR A 351 -4.06 19.54 13.63
CA THR A 351 -3.75 20.90 14.09
C THR A 351 -2.26 21.04 14.37
N VAL A 352 -1.63 22.03 13.77
CA VAL A 352 -0.23 22.43 13.96
C VAL A 352 -0.22 23.85 14.53
N ALA A 353 0.32 24.02 15.74
CA ALA A 353 0.42 25.32 16.38
C ALA A 353 1.54 26.15 15.75
N THR A 354 1.22 27.40 15.39
CA THR A 354 2.21 28.42 15.04
C THR A 354 2.65 29.13 16.30
N ILE A 355 3.83 29.75 16.26
CA ILE A 355 4.39 30.48 17.40
C ILE A 355 4.14 31.96 17.14
N GLU A 356 3.81 32.69 18.21
CA GLU A 356 3.67 34.14 18.20
C GLU A 356 5.00 34.76 18.63
N ASP A 357 5.45 35.80 17.93
CA ASP A 357 6.51 36.67 18.45
C ASP A 357 6.23 38.16 18.18
N ALA A 358 7.28 38.97 18.04
CA ALA A 358 7.18 40.41 17.84
C ALA A 358 8.16 40.92 16.76
N ILE A 359 8.62 40.00 15.91
CA ILE A 359 9.64 40.18 14.89
C ILE A 359 8.94 40.28 13.54
N HIS A 360 9.12 41.40 12.83
CA HIS A 360 8.54 41.50 11.49
C HIS A 360 9.24 40.58 10.48
N GLU A 361 8.45 39.69 9.89
CA GLU A 361 8.79 38.72 8.87
C GLU A 361 7.88 38.83 7.64
N LEU A 362 8.19 38.07 6.58
CA LEU A 362 7.28 37.91 5.43
C LEU A 362 6.48 36.63 5.65
N GLY A 363 5.30 36.51 5.05
CA GLY A 363 4.51 35.28 5.16
C GLY A 363 5.32 34.02 4.82
N GLU A 364 5.25 33.03 5.69
CA GLU A 364 6.08 31.83 5.66
C GLU A 364 5.29 30.55 5.42
N THR A 365 5.95 29.49 4.97
CA THR A 365 5.31 28.20 4.69
C THR A 365 5.82 27.07 5.56
N VAL A 366 4.91 26.18 5.94
CA VAL A 366 5.16 24.87 6.54
C VAL A 366 4.39 23.80 5.76
N TYR A 367 4.93 22.59 5.66
CA TYR A 367 4.29 21.49 4.95
C TYR A 367 3.76 20.43 5.91
N LEU A 368 2.60 19.84 5.61
CA LEU A 368 2.10 18.61 6.20
C LEU A 368 2.12 17.50 5.15
N ASN A 369 3.03 16.53 5.30
CA ASN A 369 3.22 15.44 4.35
C ASN A 369 2.50 14.17 4.80
N LEU A 370 1.69 13.59 3.92
CA LEU A 370 1.05 12.30 4.10
C LEU A 370 1.94 11.16 3.57
N SER A 371 1.90 10.01 4.24
CA SER A 371 2.67 8.83 3.84
C SER A 371 2.04 7.53 4.35
N SER A 372 2.51 6.39 3.83
CA SER A 372 2.21 5.05 4.36
C SER A 372 0.72 4.75 4.54
N ALA A 373 -0.08 5.01 3.50
CA ALA A 373 -1.49 4.62 3.50
C ALA A 373 -1.65 3.08 3.56
N THR A 374 -2.62 2.59 4.34
CA THR A 374 -2.86 1.13 4.52
C THR A 374 -4.08 0.65 3.74
N GLY A 375 -4.25 -0.67 3.59
CA GLY A 375 -5.48 -1.26 3.00
C GLY A 375 -5.64 -1.00 1.51
N ASN A 376 -4.52 -0.92 0.77
CA ASN A 376 -4.46 -0.53 -0.65
C ASN A 376 -5.00 0.87 -0.96
N ALA A 377 -5.25 1.71 0.06
CA ALA A 377 -5.56 3.10 -0.14
C ALA A 377 -4.40 3.82 -0.86
N THR A 378 -4.76 4.77 -1.71
CA THR A 378 -3.80 5.63 -2.43
C THR A 378 -3.67 6.99 -1.74
N ILE A 379 -2.65 7.76 -2.10
CA ILE A 379 -2.49 9.16 -1.68
C ILE A 379 -2.51 10.00 -2.95
N SER A 380 -3.62 10.69 -3.21
CA SER A 380 -3.81 11.52 -4.41
C SER A 380 -3.21 12.91 -4.27
N ASP A 381 -3.16 13.44 -3.05
CA ASP A 381 -2.43 14.65 -2.69
C ASP A 381 -1.68 14.41 -1.38
N SER A 382 -0.35 14.35 -1.47
CA SER A 382 0.49 14.00 -0.34
C SER A 382 0.98 15.19 0.47
N GLN A 383 0.72 16.44 0.08
CA GLN A 383 1.31 17.60 0.74
C GLN A 383 0.32 18.76 0.89
N GLY A 384 -0.02 19.05 2.15
CA GLY A 384 -0.73 20.27 2.52
C GLY A 384 0.27 21.39 2.77
N VAL A 385 0.02 22.56 2.20
CA VAL A 385 0.79 23.78 2.44
C VAL A 385 0.06 24.65 3.47
N GLY A 386 0.73 24.94 4.58
CA GLY A 386 0.30 25.89 5.58
C GLY A 386 1.04 27.22 5.42
N THR A 387 0.32 28.33 5.28
CA THR A 387 0.92 29.68 5.22
C THR A 387 0.70 30.42 6.53
N ILE A 388 1.80 30.80 7.18
CA ILE A 388 1.84 31.61 8.41
C ILE A 388 1.97 33.08 7.98
N ASN A 389 0.98 33.90 8.32
CA ASN A 389 0.97 35.32 7.97
C ASN A 389 1.47 36.13 9.18
N ASN A 390 2.59 36.83 8.97
CA ASN A 390 3.08 37.84 9.92
C ASN A 390 1.99 38.89 10.20
N ASP A 391 1.71 39.15 11.48
CA ASP A 391 0.87 40.25 11.94
C ASP A 391 1.63 41.36 12.69
N ASP A 392 2.96 41.22 12.79
CA ASP A 392 3.84 42.24 13.33
C ASP A 392 4.02 43.47 12.44
N ALA A 393 4.16 44.63 13.07
CA ALA A 393 4.36 45.91 12.41
C ALA A 393 5.71 45.98 11.68
N ALA A 394 5.67 46.40 10.40
CA ALA A 394 6.88 46.60 9.62
C ALA A 394 7.82 47.64 10.26
N PRO A 395 9.16 47.48 10.14
CA PRO A 395 10.11 48.47 10.64
C PRO A 395 9.91 49.86 10.02
N SER A 396 10.26 50.92 10.76
CA SER A 396 10.15 52.31 10.27
C SER A 396 11.46 53.07 10.43
N PHE A 397 11.82 53.87 9.42
CA PHE A 397 12.96 54.77 9.45
C PHE A 397 12.56 56.21 9.77
N SER A 398 13.41 56.90 10.53
CA SER A 398 13.33 58.34 10.78
C SER A 398 14.73 58.97 10.84
N ILE A 399 14.80 60.28 10.75
CA ILE A 399 16.05 61.05 10.80
C ILE A 399 15.86 62.29 11.68
N ASN A 400 16.88 62.66 12.46
CA ASN A 400 16.81 63.86 13.28
C ASN A 400 17.26 65.13 12.54
N ASN A 401 16.85 66.28 13.07
CA ASN A 401 17.44 67.57 12.72
C ASN A 401 18.72 67.81 13.52
N VAL A 402 19.67 68.52 12.92
CA VAL A 402 20.96 68.85 13.53
C VAL A 402 21.37 70.28 13.18
N SER A 403 22.25 70.86 13.98
CA SER A 403 22.79 72.19 13.73
C SER A 403 24.25 72.27 14.13
N VAL A 404 25.05 73.03 13.40
CA VAL A 404 26.46 73.29 13.70
C VAL A 404 26.84 74.69 13.24
N SER A 405 27.93 75.26 13.74
CA SER A 405 28.52 76.47 13.16
C SER A 405 29.22 76.16 11.82
N GLU A 406 29.54 77.20 11.06
CA GLU A 406 30.43 77.11 9.89
C GLU A 406 31.70 76.28 10.19
N GLY A 407 32.20 75.58 9.16
CA GLY A 407 33.36 74.68 9.30
C GLY A 407 33.15 73.40 10.14
N GLY A 408 31.98 73.22 10.74
CA GLY A 408 31.63 72.05 11.54
C GLY A 408 31.19 70.81 10.75
N THR A 409 30.60 69.83 11.44
CA THR A 409 30.06 68.62 10.83
C THR A 409 28.67 68.32 11.36
N LEU A 410 27.68 68.37 10.48
CA LEU A 410 26.32 67.93 10.76
C LEU A 410 26.30 66.40 10.85
N SER A 411 25.94 65.86 12.02
CA SER A 411 25.89 64.42 12.26
C SER A 411 24.45 63.93 12.37
N PHE A 412 23.83 63.67 11.23
CA PHE A 412 22.47 63.11 11.17
C PHE A 412 22.46 61.67 11.70
N THR A 413 21.51 61.36 12.58
CA THR A 413 21.23 60.01 13.06
C THR A 413 19.97 59.50 12.38
N VAL A 414 20.13 58.47 11.55
CA VAL A 414 19.02 57.71 10.97
C VAL A 414 18.67 56.59 11.94
N SER A 415 17.44 56.57 12.43
CA SER A 415 16.92 55.58 13.38
C SER A 415 16.00 54.59 12.67
N LYS A 416 16.03 53.32 13.09
CA LYS A 416 15.14 52.23 12.68
C LYS A 416 14.40 51.70 13.90
N SER A 417 13.09 51.79 13.90
CA SER A 417 12.21 51.15 14.90
C SER A 417 11.65 49.83 14.39
N GLY A 418 11.15 48.98 15.31
CA GLY A 418 10.59 47.67 15.01
C GLY A 418 11.65 46.56 14.97
N ALA A 419 11.31 45.38 15.48
CA ALA A 419 12.16 44.19 15.39
C ALA A 419 11.95 43.50 14.04
N THR A 420 12.97 42.80 13.56
CA THR A 420 12.91 42.05 12.29
C THR A 420 14.09 41.08 12.20
N SER A 421 13.88 39.95 11.52
CA SER A 421 14.92 38.96 11.24
C SER A 421 15.77 39.32 10.01
N LYS A 422 15.33 40.28 9.18
CA LYS A 422 16.00 40.63 7.90
C LYS A 422 16.82 41.92 7.97
N THR A 423 17.82 41.99 7.09
CA THR A 423 18.60 43.22 6.85
C THR A 423 17.73 44.23 6.10
N HIS A 424 17.80 45.50 6.48
CA HIS A 424 17.03 46.59 5.86
C HIS A 424 17.96 47.68 5.33
N ASN A 425 17.73 48.12 4.09
CA ASN A 425 18.50 49.17 3.46
C ASN A 425 17.63 50.43 3.27
N ILE A 426 18.26 51.60 3.39
CA ILE A 426 17.64 52.91 3.15
C ILE A 426 18.64 53.82 2.45
N ASN A 427 18.21 54.50 1.39
CA ASN A 427 19.04 55.47 0.68
C ASN A 427 18.96 56.84 1.37
N TYR A 428 20.05 57.60 1.30
CA TYR A 428 20.09 58.99 1.72
C TYR A 428 20.75 59.86 0.65
N ALA A 429 20.32 61.12 0.55
CA ALA A 429 20.98 62.13 -0.26
C ALA A 429 20.76 63.52 0.32
N THR A 430 21.79 64.36 0.29
CA THR A 430 21.66 65.78 0.63
C THR A 430 20.90 66.54 -0.46
N ALA A 431 20.11 67.53 -0.06
CA ALA A 431 19.51 68.52 -0.95
C ALA A 431 19.68 69.92 -0.37
N ASN A 432 19.81 70.91 -1.26
CA ASN A 432 19.97 72.31 -0.86
C ASN A 432 18.69 72.82 -0.20
N GLY A 433 18.85 73.60 0.88
CA GLY A 433 17.83 74.50 1.39
C GLY A 433 18.20 75.92 0.97
N THR A 434 18.62 76.75 1.91
CA THR A 434 19.30 78.02 1.60
C THR A 434 20.79 77.81 1.34
N ALA A 435 21.41 76.83 2.03
CA ALA A 435 22.78 76.41 1.79
C ALA A 435 22.90 75.67 0.44
N GLY A 436 23.88 76.07 -0.35
CA GLY A 436 24.27 75.52 -1.65
C GLY A 436 25.66 74.87 -1.64
N THR A 437 26.36 74.98 -2.77
CA THR A 437 27.62 74.26 -3.01
C THR A 437 28.85 74.91 -2.39
N THR A 438 28.71 76.15 -1.91
CA THR A 438 29.77 76.87 -1.20
C THR A 438 29.80 76.54 0.28
N ASP A 439 28.71 76.00 0.82
CA ASP A 439 28.46 75.96 2.27
C ASP A 439 28.55 74.52 2.80
N TYR A 440 28.40 73.51 1.93
CA TYR A 440 28.63 72.11 2.27
C TYR A 440 28.99 71.24 1.06
N THR A 441 29.57 70.06 1.32
CA THR A 441 29.80 69.04 0.27
C THR A 441 28.63 68.07 0.18
N ALA A 442 27.98 68.02 -0.98
CA ALA A 442 26.88 67.10 -1.24
C ALA A 442 27.28 65.63 -1.00
N LYS A 443 26.38 64.87 -0.38
CA LYS A 443 26.63 63.47 0.01
C LYS A 443 25.40 62.61 -0.23
N SER A 444 25.61 61.42 -0.78
CA SER A 444 24.56 60.42 -0.94
C SER A 444 25.11 59.01 -0.73
N GLY A 445 24.23 58.05 -0.48
CA GLY A 445 24.60 56.65 -0.30
C GLY A 445 23.44 55.80 0.21
N THR A 446 23.78 54.59 0.66
CA THR A 446 22.84 53.64 1.24
C THR A 446 23.32 53.23 2.63
N LEU A 447 22.44 53.28 3.61
CA LEU A 447 22.65 52.69 4.92
C LEU A 447 22.05 51.28 4.93
N SER A 448 22.81 50.31 5.41
CA SER A 448 22.36 48.93 5.60
C SER A 448 22.29 48.59 7.08
N PHE A 449 21.14 48.22 7.59
CA PHE A 449 20.88 47.88 8.99
C PHE A 449 20.70 46.36 9.12
N SER A 450 21.60 45.70 9.84
CA SER A 450 21.37 44.30 10.25
C SER A 450 20.15 44.20 11.17
N SER A 451 19.62 42.99 11.40
CA SER A 451 18.40 42.74 12.20
C SER A 451 18.37 43.49 13.53
N SER A 452 19.48 43.51 14.27
CA SER A 452 19.60 44.14 15.58
C SER A 452 20.03 45.62 15.58
N GLN A 453 20.37 46.21 14.42
CA GLN A 453 20.80 47.61 14.36
C GLN A 453 19.60 48.55 14.36
N THR A 454 19.61 49.52 15.27
CA THR A 454 18.52 50.51 15.45
C THR A 454 18.91 51.93 15.04
N SER A 455 20.19 52.22 14.82
CA SER A 455 20.62 53.54 14.33
C SER A 455 21.94 53.48 13.54
N LYS A 456 22.11 54.44 12.62
CA LYS A 456 23.37 54.74 11.93
C LYS A 456 23.49 56.24 11.72
N THR A 457 24.72 56.74 11.65
CA THR A 457 24.97 58.17 11.42
C THR A 457 25.43 58.46 10.00
N VAL A 458 25.05 59.63 9.49
CA VAL A 458 25.55 60.22 8.26
C VAL A 458 26.12 61.60 8.60
N SER A 459 27.42 61.75 8.42
CA SER A 459 28.11 63.02 8.61
C SER A 459 28.17 63.81 7.30
N VAL A 460 27.78 65.08 7.35
CA VAL A 460 27.92 66.07 6.27
C VAL A 460 28.80 67.20 6.79
N VAL A 461 29.91 67.47 6.11
CA VAL A 461 30.86 68.51 6.51
C VAL A 461 30.40 69.84 5.91
N THR A 462 30.31 70.88 6.74
CA THR A 462 30.04 72.26 6.32
C THR A 462 31.36 72.97 6.04
N ILE A 463 31.30 74.01 5.22
CA ILE A 463 32.47 74.79 4.81
C ILE A 463 32.56 76.02 5.74
N GLU A 464 33.78 76.38 6.11
CA GLU A 464 34.07 77.61 6.85
C GLU A 464 34.31 78.74 5.85
N ASP A 465 33.74 79.93 6.11
CA ASP A 465 34.18 81.13 5.42
C ASP A 465 34.33 82.36 6.35
N THR A 466 34.20 83.57 5.80
CA THR A 466 34.41 84.84 6.54
C THR A 466 33.36 85.89 6.19
N ILE A 467 32.28 85.47 5.52
CA ILE A 467 31.23 86.31 4.98
C ILE A 467 30.03 86.20 5.90
N TYR A 468 29.67 87.32 6.54
CA TYR A 468 28.43 87.37 7.29
C TYR A 468 27.22 87.06 6.40
N GLU A 469 26.52 85.99 6.73
CA GLU A 469 25.26 85.57 6.16
C GLU A 469 24.21 85.22 7.24
N ALA A 470 22.99 84.93 6.78
CA ALA A 470 21.96 84.44 7.69
C ALA A 470 22.15 82.93 7.89
N ASN A 471 21.75 82.39 9.05
CA ASN A 471 21.77 80.94 9.26
C ASN A 471 21.12 80.21 8.10
N GLU A 472 21.83 79.21 7.60
CA GLU A 472 21.43 78.48 6.41
C GLU A 472 20.92 77.09 6.74
N THR A 473 20.23 76.48 5.77
CA THR A 473 19.70 75.13 5.90
C THR A 473 20.06 74.26 4.72
N LEU A 474 20.34 72.99 4.99
CA LEU A 474 20.37 71.89 4.02
C LEU A 474 19.47 70.76 4.51
N TYR A 475 19.10 69.85 3.61
CA TYR A 475 18.29 68.68 3.92
C TYR A 475 19.08 67.39 3.71
N LEU A 476 18.86 66.38 4.55
CA LEU A 476 19.24 65.00 4.28
C LEU A 476 17.96 64.17 4.10
N ASN A 477 17.66 63.77 2.86
CA ASN A 477 16.44 63.07 2.50
C ASN A 477 16.64 61.55 2.49
N LEU A 478 15.74 60.82 3.13
CA LEU A 478 15.67 59.35 3.11
C LEU A 478 14.74 58.85 2.01
N SER A 479 15.09 57.76 1.35
CA SER A 479 14.28 57.14 0.29
C SER A 479 14.54 55.65 0.13
N ALA A 480 13.67 54.96 -0.60
CA ALA A 480 13.84 53.57 -1.04
C ALA A 480 14.16 52.58 0.10
N ALA A 481 13.32 52.56 1.15
CA ALA A 481 13.39 51.53 2.18
C ALA A 481 13.08 50.14 1.59
N THR A 482 13.82 49.10 1.98
CA THR A 482 13.62 47.72 1.51
C THR A 482 12.81 46.87 2.49
N ASN A 483 12.35 45.68 2.06
CA ASN A 483 11.65 44.69 2.89
C ASN A 483 10.42 45.26 3.60
N SER A 484 9.61 46.03 2.86
CA SER A 484 8.36 46.62 3.33
C SER A 484 8.50 47.60 4.51
N ALA A 485 9.71 47.99 4.90
CA ALA A 485 9.90 49.03 5.89
C ALA A 485 9.34 50.38 5.40
N THR A 486 8.85 51.16 6.35
CA THR A 486 8.28 52.48 6.12
C THR A 486 9.27 53.59 6.48
N ILE A 487 8.96 54.83 6.09
CA ILE A 487 9.74 56.02 6.44
C ILE A 487 8.77 56.99 7.11
N SER A 488 8.80 57.08 8.44
CA SER A 488 7.92 57.97 9.20
C SER A 488 8.39 59.43 9.17
N ASP A 489 9.70 59.64 9.05
CA ASP A 489 10.30 60.95 8.80
C ASP A 489 11.36 60.80 7.71
N SER A 490 11.15 61.49 6.59
CA SER A 490 11.98 61.36 5.39
C SER A 490 12.97 62.48 5.22
N GLN A 491 12.99 63.51 6.08
CA GLN A 491 13.82 64.68 5.87
C GLN A 491 14.41 65.22 7.16
N GLY A 492 15.74 65.07 7.30
CA GLY A 492 16.50 65.74 8.35
C GLY A 492 16.89 67.14 7.90
N VAL A 493 16.62 68.15 8.70
CA VAL A 493 17.07 69.54 8.49
C VAL A 493 18.40 69.74 9.20
N GLY A 494 19.42 70.13 8.43
CA GLY A 494 20.71 70.58 8.93
C GLY A 494 20.78 72.10 8.91
N THR A 495 20.99 72.74 10.06
CA THR A 495 21.18 74.20 10.15
C THR A 495 22.65 74.54 10.30
N ILE A 496 23.16 75.39 9.41
CA ILE A 496 24.49 76.00 9.49
C ILE A 496 24.30 77.35 10.17
N ASN A 497 24.84 77.51 11.37
CA ASN A 497 24.77 78.77 12.10
C ASN A 497 25.94 79.66 11.68
N ASN A 498 25.63 80.84 11.16
CA ASN A 498 26.65 81.84 10.86
C ASN A 498 27.34 82.23 12.16
N ASP A 499 28.67 82.12 12.22
CA ASP A 499 29.47 82.62 13.34
C ASP A 499 30.32 83.86 12.99
N ASP A 500 30.20 84.32 11.74
CA ASP A 500 30.83 85.54 11.26
C ASP A 500 30.23 86.85 11.82
N PRO A 501 31.04 87.90 11.99
CA PRO A 501 30.58 89.20 12.48
C PRO A 501 29.85 90.01 11.39
N ASN A 502 28.64 90.49 11.70
CA ASN A 502 27.94 91.47 10.85
C ASN A 502 28.63 92.85 10.90
N ILE A 503 29.50 93.13 9.92
CA ILE A 503 30.20 94.41 9.79
C ILE A 503 29.36 95.38 8.95
N VAL A 504 28.77 96.39 9.60
CA VAL A 504 28.09 97.49 8.91
C VAL A 504 29.08 98.63 8.63
N TYR A 505 29.27 98.96 7.37
CA TYR A 505 30.07 100.12 6.95
C TYR A 505 29.22 101.40 6.99
N VAL A 506 29.57 102.34 7.88
CA VAL A 506 28.94 103.67 7.92
C VAL A 506 29.75 104.62 7.03
N ARG A 507 29.13 105.18 5.99
CA ARG A 507 29.76 106.26 5.21
C ARG A 507 29.66 107.58 5.97
N ASN A 508 30.79 108.24 6.16
CA ASN A 508 30.79 109.65 6.55
C ASN A 508 30.58 110.55 5.30
N ALA A 509 30.22 111.82 5.52
CA ALA A 509 29.94 112.81 4.47
C ALA A 509 31.16 113.14 3.57
N ALA A 510 32.34 112.56 3.83
CA ALA A 510 33.55 112.71 3.02
C ALA A 510 33.82 111.49 2.10
N GLY A 511 32.93 110.48 2.07
CA GLY A 511 33.06 109.33 1.19
C GLY A 511 34.10 108.28 1.61
N VAL A 512 34.63 108.35 2.84
CA VAL A 512 35.62 107.38 3.35
C VAL A 512 34.89 106.20 4.03
N LEU A 513 35.20 104.97 3.56
CA LEU A 513 34.77 103.72 4.19
C LEU A 513 35.59 103.48 5.46
N GLN A 514 34.94 103.37 6.62
CA GLN A 514 35.58 102.96 7.87
C GLN A 514 34.94 101.64 8.32
N ALA A 515 35.73 100.56 8.38
CA ALA A 515 35.30 99.26 8.90
C ALA A 515 35.22 99.30 10.43
N GLY A 516 34.27 98.56 11.02
CA GLY A 516 34.36 98.18 12.44
C GLY A 516 33.19 98.56 13.36
N TYR A 517 31.96 98.69 12.88
CA TYR A 517 30.80 98.85 13.76
C TYR A 517 29.92 97.60 13.75
N THR A 518 29.92 96.88 14.86
CA THR A 518 28.93 95.84 15.18
C THR A 518 27.59 96.54 15.47
N GLN A 519 26.53 96.05 14.81
CA GLN A 519 25.20 96.63 14.76
C GLN A 519 24.72 97.22 16.12
N SER A 520 24.76 98.54 16.24
CA SER A 520 23.96 99.32 17.20
C SER A 520 23.18 100.32 16.34
N THR A 521 21.85 100.22 16.32
CA THR A 521 20.96 101.02 15.46
C THR A 521 21.29 102.52 15.57
N VAL A 522 21.86 103.12 14.52
CA VAL A 522 22.11 104.56 14.43
C VAL A 522 20.94 105.21 13.70
N TYR A 523 20.11 105.98 14.41
CA TYR A 523 19.10 106.85 13.78
C TYR A 523 19.79 108.12 13.25
N VAL A 524 19.52 108.46 11.98
CA VAL A 524 19.96 109.73 11.38
C VAL A 524 18.72 110.54 11.01
N TRP A 525 18.51 111.69 11.64
CA TRP A 525 17.54 112.70 11.22
C TRP A 525 18.21 114.08 11.11
N GLN A 526 17.84 114.83 10.07
CA GLN A 526 18.34 116.19 9.81
C GLN A 526 17.34 117.25 10.26
N LEU A 527 17.79 118.20 11.09
CA LEU A 527 17.29 119.58 11.09
C LEU A 527 18.45 120.53 11.41
N GLY A 528 18.90 121.31 10.41
CA GLY A 528 19.80 122.47 10.62
C GLY A 528 21.32 122.21 10.63
N GLY A 529 21.88 121.56 9.60
CA GLY A 529 23.27 121.80 9.17
C GLY A 529 24.46 121.25 9.99
N TYR A 530 24.26 120.59 11.15
CA TYR A 530 25.35 119.96 11.91
C TYR A 530 25.06 118.49 12.25
N LEU A 531 26.06 117.61 12.09
CA LEU A 531 26.03 116.20 12.48
C LEU A 531 26.38 116.05 13.97
N HIS A 532 25.47 115.51 14.79
CA HIS A 532 25.77 115.08 16.15
C HIS A 532 25.90 113.55 16.22
N LYS A 533 27.01 113.07 16.80
CA LYS A 533 27.18 111.67 17.24
C LYS A 533 26.82 111.60 18.72
N THR A 534 25.90 110.71 19.10
CA THR A 534 25.68 110.38 20.51
C THR A 534 25.94 108.89 20.73
N LYS A 535 26.78 108.61 21.73
CA LYS A 535 26.83 107.31 22.41
C LYS A 535 25.64 107.29 23.37
N ALA A 536 24.92 106.17 23.46
CA ALA A 536 23.79 106.06 24.37
C ALA A 536 24.21 106.43 25.81
N GLY A 537 23.45 107.32 26.47
CA GLY A 537 23.56 107.60 27.90
C GLY A 537 23.96 109.02 28.32
N THR A 538 23.91 110.05 27.47
CA THR A 538 24.21 111.43 27.91
C THR A 538 23.22 112.45 27.36
N THR A 539 22.38 113.01 28.23
CA THR A 539 21.48 114.14 27.95
C THR A 539 22.29 115.43 27.86
N ILE A 540 22.21 116.14 26.74
CA ILE A 540 22.83 117.45 26.52
C ILE A 540 21.88 118.55 27.03
N ILE A 541 22.37 119.42 27.92
CA ILE A 541 21.73 120.68 28.30
C ILE A 541 22.20 121.76 27.32
N HIS A 542 21.26 122.49 26.70
CA HIS A 542 21.55 123.62 25.82
C HIS A 542 22.16 124.79 26.59
N SER A 543 23.32 125.28 26.16
CA SER A 543 23.67 126.70 26.23
C SER A 543 24.51 127.10 25.01
N SER A 544 24.05 128.14 24.34
CA SER A 544 24.59 128.75 23.14
C SER A 544 25.59 129.85 23.50
N VAL A 545 26.81 129.82 22.95
CA VAL A 545 27.60 131.04 22.69
C VAL A 545 28.36 130.95 21.36
N ASN A 546 27.84 131.74 20.43
CA ASN A 546 28.44 132.62 19.42
C ASN A 546 29.88 132.44 18.93
N ALA A 547 29.96 132.54 17.60
CA ALA A 547 31.11 132.82 16.78
C ALA A 547 31.81 134.14 17.17
N ILE A 548 33.14 134.11 16.99
CA ILE A 548 34.09 135.21 17.20
C ILE A 548 34.07 136.12 15.97
N ASP A 549 33.97 137.43 16.20
CA ASP A 549 34.61 138.44 15.36
C ASP A 549 35.10 139.62 16.23
N GLY A 550 36.41 139.88 16.17
CA GLY A 550 37.03 141.20 16.21
C GLY A 550 37.04 142.06 17.49
N LEU A 551 38.27 142.18 18.04
CA LEU A 551 38.86 143.37 18.71
C LEU A 551 38.47 143.71 20.17
N GLY A 552 39.50 143.82 21.04
CA GLY A 552 39.52 144.80 22.14
C GLY A 552 39.51 144.26 23.57
N TYR A 553 40.70 144.26 24.18
CA TYR A 553 41.08 144.39 25.60
C TYR A 553 39.99 144.48 26.72
N CYS A 554 40.30 143.70 27.78
CA CYS A 554 40.14 143.95 29.24
C CYS A 554 38.75 144.03 29.93
N ASP A 555 38.55 143.04 30.82
CA ASP A 555 38.31 143.17 32.27
C ASP A 555 36.91 142.87 32.86
N THR A 556 36.95 142.08 33.96
CA THR A 556 36.00 141.85 35.09
C THR A 556 34.49 142.01 34.88
N SER A 557 33.56 141.14 35.31
CA SER A 557 33.35 140.58 36.66
C SER A 557 31.96 139.88 36.74
N TYR A 558 31.81 138.90 37.65
CA TYR A 558 30.67 138.54 38.55
C TYR A 558 29.19 138.81 38.10
N ALA A 559 28.15 138.01 38.37
CA ALA A 559 27.84 136.93 39.30
C ALA A 559 26.50 136.25 38.88
N PRO A 560 26.15 135.06 39.40
CA PRO A 560 25.01 134.25 38.95
C PRO A 560 23.78 134.37 39.87
N ILE A 561 22.58 134.04 39.36
CA ILE A 561 21.42 133.70 40.20
C ILE A 561 20.72 132.44 39.68
N THR A 562 20.52 131.55 40.65
CA THR A 562 19.91 130.22 40.70
C THR A 562 18.37 130.20 40.62
N GLY A 563 17.79 129.06 40.22
CA GLY A 563 16.62 128.53 40.94
C GLY A 563 15.54 127.76 40.16
N TYR A 564 15.40 126.47 40.53
CA TYR A 564 14.17 125.65 40.62
C TYR A 564 13.40 125.28 39.33
N SER A 565 12.67 124.17 39.22
CA SER A 565 12.61 122.84 39.86
C SER A 565 11.51 122.07 39.11
N TRP A 566 11.68 120.75 38.96
CA TRP A 566 10.75 119.86 38.27
C TRP A 566 9.49 119.55 39.07
N THR A 567 8.36 119.41 38.37
CA THR A 567 7.30 118.48 38.75
C THR A 567 6.78 117.70 37.54
N SER A 568 6.52 116.43 37.83
CA SER A 568 6.01 115.35 36.99
C SER A 568 4.64 115.61 36.38
N ASN A 569 4.36 115.04 35.20
CA ASN A 569 3.22 114.12 35.01
C ASN A 569 3.17 113.55 33.57
N GLY A 570 3.06 112.22 33.53
CA GLY A 570 2.27 111.38 32.62
C GLY A 570 2.21 111.70 31.12
N CYS A 571 2.57 110.69 30.32
CA CYS A 571 1.69 110.25 29.24
C CYS A 571 2.06 108.82 28.80
N GLU A 572 1.08 107.92 28.87
CA GLU A 572 1.03 106.73 28.03
C GLU A 572 1.04 107.17 26.56
N MET A 573 1.79 106.46 25.72
CA MET A 573 1.47 106.34 24.30
C MET A 573 1.65 104.89 23.86
N ARG A 574 0.60 104.41 23.21
CA ARG A 574 0.49 103.12 22.55
C ARG A 574 0.53 103.39 21.04
N VAL A 575 1.37 102.63 20.34
CA VAL A 575 1.33 102.27 18.89
C VAL A 575 1.70 103.43 17.93
N ASP A 576 2.55 103.30 16.91
CA ASP A 576 3.08 102.16 16.13
C ASP A 576 4.57 101.84 16.34
#